data_AF-A0A3N4Q999-F1
#
_entry.id   AF-A0A3N4Q999-F1
#
_cell.length_a   1.000
_cell.length_b   1.000
_cell.length_c   1.000
_cell.angle_alpha   90.00
_cell.angle_beta   90.00
_cell.angle_gamma   90.00
#
_symmetry.space_group_name_H-M   'P 1'
#
loop_
_entity.id
_entity.type
_entity.pdbx_description
1 polymer ?
#
loop_
_entity_poly.entity_id
_entity_poly.type
_entity_poly.pdbx_seq_one_letter_code
_entity_poly.pdbx_strand_id
1 'polypeptide(L)'
;MKKIKLAILALTLVCGFVGAYGTSKKAFQLYYIVAGTSHHDTGFEIASSQPSVNCNAGYIGYVCTVQAEEGLLPGYVIPSQDATIVTIYQ
;
A
#
# COMPACT_ATOMS: atom_id res chain seq x y z
N MET A 1 -32.66 41.22 22.01
CA MET A 1 -32.35 40.62 20.70
C MET A 1 -30.97 41.05 20.15
N LYS A 2 -29.85 40.78 20.85
CA LYS A 2 -28.50 41.23 20.38
C LYS A 2 -27.38 40.17 20.43
N LYS A 3 -27.66 38.93 20.83
CA LYS A 3 -26.61 37.93 21.08
C LYS A 3 -26.60 36.73 20.13
N ILE A 4 -27.58 36.61 19.23
CA ILE A 4 -27.78 35.39 18.43
C ILE A 4 -27.04 35.44 17.07
N LYS A 5 -26.70 36.63 16.56
CA LYS A 5 -26.16 36.78 15.19
C LYS A 5 -24.69 36.36 15.03
N LEU A 6 -23.91 36.30 16.11
CA LEU A 6 -22.47 35.96 16.05
C LEU A 6 -22.18 34.45 16.13
N ALA A 7 -23.08 33.66 16.73
CA ALA A 7 -22.83 32.23 16.93
C ALA A 7 -22.96 31.40 15.63
N ILE A 8 -23.76 31.88 14.66
CA ILE A 8 -24.06 31.14 13.43
C ILE A 8 -22.92 31.22 12.41
N LEU A 9 -22.10 32.29 12.44
CA LEU A 9 -20.95 32.43 11.54
C LEU A 9 -19.77 31.50 11.92
N ALA A 10 -19.66 31.12 13.19
CA ALA A 10 -18.61 30.19 13.65
C ALA A 10 -18.93 28.73 13.30
N LEU A 11 -20.22 28.36 13.24
CA LEU A 11 -20.62 26.98 12.95
C LEU A 11 -20.40 26.57 11.50
N THR A 12 -20.39 27.52 10.56
CA THR A 12 -20.16 27.25 9.13
C THR A 12 -18.68 27.11 8.79
N LEU A 13 -17.77 27.63 9.61
CA LEU A 13 -16.31 27.47 9.42
C LEU A 13 -15.81 26.07 9.79
N VAL A 14 -16.50 25.36 10.69
CA VAL A 14 -16.06 24.05 11.20
C VAL A 14 -16.50 22.90 10.28
N CYS A 15 -17.61 23.06 9.53
CA CYS A 15 -18.07 22.05 8.58
C CYS A 15 -17.31 22.05 7.25
N GLY A 16 -16.45 23.05 6.98
CA GLY A 16 -15.71 23.17 5.71
C GLY A 16 -14.47 22.27 5.58
N PHE A 17 -14.02 21.61 6.66
CA PHE A 17 -12.73 20.91 6.66
C PHE A 17 -12.80 19.38 6.60
N VAL A 18 -13.98 18.76 6.66
CA VAL A 18 -14.08 17.28 6.61
C VAL A 18 -14.10 16.74 5.16
N GLY A 19 -14.24 17.62 4.16
CA GLY A 19 -14.27 17.23 2.74
C GLY A 19 -12.93 17.28 1.99
N ALA A 20 -11.84 17.70 2.64
CA ALA A 20 -10.56 17.98 1.96
C ALA A 20 -9.55 16.82 1.95
N TYR A 21 -9.94 15.61 2.36
CA TYR A 21 -9.18 14.39 2.06
C TYR A 21 -9.67 13.69 0.78
N GLY A 22 -10.30 14.46 -0.11
CA GLY A 22 -10.42 14.14 -1.53
C GLY A 22 -9.06 14.24 -2.23
N THR A 23 -8.12 13.40 -1.85
CA THR A 23 -6.97 13.07 -2.69
C THR A 23 -6.84 11.57 -2.68
N SER A 24 -7.40 10.95 -3.72
CA SER A 24 -7.07 9.60 -4.17
C SER A 24 -5.56 9.52 -4.45
N LYS A 25 -4.76 9.49 -3.40
CA LYS A 25 -3.41 8.93 -3.50
C LYS A 25 -3.68 7.47 -3.80
N LYS A 26 -3.34 7.01 -5.00
CA LYS A 26 -3.27 5.58 -5.32
C LYS A 26 -2.55 4.94 -4.12
N ALA A 27 -3.30 4.28 -3.25
CA ALA A 27 -2.72 3.82 -2.00
C ALA A 27 -1.89 2.60 -2.37
N PHE A 28 -0.60 2.70 -2.09
CA PHE A 28 0.33 1.64 -2.35
C PHE A 28 0.50 0.86 -1.06
N GLN A 29 0.25 -0.44 -1.12
CA GLN A 29 0.41 -1.35 0.00
C GLN A 29 1.67 -2.18 -0.19
N LEU A 30 2.33 -2.49 0.93
CA LEU A 30 3.47 -3.40 0.95
C LEU A 30 2.95 -4.84 1.06
N TYR A 31 3.30 -5.65 0.07
CA TYR A 31 2.95 -7.06 -0.02
C TYR A 31 4.17 -7.92 0.21
N TYR A 32 3.97 -9.04 0.89
CA TYR A 32 4.98 -10.08 1.05
C TYR A 32 4.87 -11.04 -0.11
N ILE A 33 6.01 -11.45 -0.66
CA ILE A 33 6.05 -12.30 -1.85
C ILE A 33 6.41 -13.74 -1.48
N VAL A 34 5.83 -14.70 -2.21
CA VAL A 34 6.14 -16.11 -2.07
C VAL A 34 7.65 -16.34 -2.21
N ALA A 35 8.20 -17.17 -1.35
CA ALA A 35 9.63 -17.45 -1.32
C ALA A 35 10.15 -18.07 -2.63
N GLY A 36 11.40 -17.78 -2.96
CA GLY A 36 12.03 -18.26 -4.20
C GLY A 36 11.67 -17.46 -5.45
N THR A 37 10.86 -16.40 -5.33
CA THR A 37 10.56 -15.50 -6.45
C THR A 37 11.76 -14.64 -6.79
N SER A 38 12.24 -14.74 -8.03
CA SER A 38 13.41 -14.00 -8.50
C SER A 38 13.05 -12.54 -8.76
N HIS A 39 14.01 -11.63 -8.59
CA HIS A 39 13.84 -10.23 -9.02
C HIS A 39 13.79 -10.06 -10.54
N HIS A 40 14.07 -11.12 -11.30
CA HIS A 40 13.94 -11.16 -12.76
C HIS A 40 12.58 -11.73 -13.22
N ASP A 41 11.73 -12.18 -12.31
CA ASP A 41 10.43 -12.74 -12.70
C ASP A 41 9.49 -11.67 -13.26
N THR A 42 8.59 -12.11 -14.13
CA THR A 42 7.59 -11.24 -14.79
C THR A 42 6.39 -10.91 -13.89
N GLY A 43 6.31 -11.54 -12.72
CA GLY A 43 5.29 -11.27 -11.72
C GLY A 43 5.68 -11.77 -10.34
N PHE A 44 5.06 -11.19 -9.33
CA PHE A 44 5.31 -11.44 -7.91
C PHE A 44 4.03 -11.94 -7.24
N GLU A 45 4.00 -13.21 -6.85
CA GLU A 45 2.85 -13.79 -6.16
C GLU A 45 2.82 -13.38 -4.69
N ILE A 46 1.68 -12.85 -4.23
CA ILE A 46 1.49 -12.40 -2.85
C ILE A 46 1.37 -13.61 -1.93
N ALA A 47 2.20 -13.67 -0.89
CA ALA A 47 2.18 -14.70 0.12
C ALA A 47 0.90 -14.64 0.98
N SER A 48 0.39 -15.81 1.37
CA SER A 48 -0.76 -15.98 2.28
C SER A 48 -0.46 -15.72 3.75
N SER A 49 0.82 -15.58 4.12
CA SER A 49 1.25 -15.30 5.50
C SER A 49 2.30 -14.19 5.56
N GLN A 50 2.18 -13.35 6.58
CA GLN A 50 3.15 -12.32 6.98
C GLN A 50 4.04 -12.87 8.11
N PRO A 51 5.39 -12.81 8.04
CA PRO A 51 6.25 -12.62 6.87
C PRO A 51 6.32 -13.88 6.00
N SER A 52 6.73 -13.75 4.74
CA SER A 52 7.13 -14.89 3.90
C SER A 52 8.26 -15.64 4.60
N VAL A 53 7.90 -16.74 5.29
CA VAL A 53 8.75 -17.49 6.23
C VAL A 53 10.07 -17.95 5.60
N ASN A 54 10.16 -17.92 4.26
CA ASN A 54 11.26 -18.49 3.50
C ASN A 54 11.94 -17.47 2.58
N CYS A 55 11.88 -16.17 2.88
CA CYS A 55 12.69 -15.20 2.14
C CYS A 55 14.16 -15.24 2.57
N ASN A 56 14.81 -16.37 2.28
CA ASN A 56 16.22 -16.60 2.50
C ASN A 56 17.01 -16.09 1.30
N ALA A 57 18.17 -15.50 1.58
CA ALA A 57 19.19 -15.14 0.61
C ALA A 57 19.49 -16.33 -0.33
N GLY A 58 19.16 -16.16 -1.62
CA GLY A 58 19.54 -17.09 -2.67
C GLY A 58 20.67 -16.53 -3.53
N TYR A 59 21.36 -17.40 -4.26
CA TYR A 59 22.50 -17.06 -5.11
C TYR A 59 22.23 -15.95 -6.16
N ILE A 60 20.95 -15.69 -6.45
CA ILE A 60 20.46 -14.74 -7.47
C ILE A 60 19.59 -13.61 -6.89
N GLY A 61 19.46 -13.51 -5.56
CA GLY A 61 18.63 -12.51 -4.89
C GLY A 61 17.13 -12.77 -5.06
N TYR A 62 16.43 -13.03 -3.95
CA TYR A 62 14.98 -13.27 -3.96
C TYR A 62 14.22 -12.05 -3.43
N VAL A 63 13.08 -11.77 -4.05
CA VAL A 63 12.19 -10.67 -3.66
C VAL A 63 11.36 -11.09 -2.45
N CYS A 64 11.38 -10.29 -1.40
CA CYS A 64 10.62 -10.55 -0.18
C CYS A 64 9.38 -9.69 -0.07
N THR A 65 9.51 -8.44 -0.47
CA THR A 65 8.45 -7.46 -0.38
C THR A 65 8.43 -6.60 -1.62
N VAL A 66 7.21 -6.33 -2.08
CA VAL A 66 6.96 -5.38 -3.16
C VAL A 66 5.90 -4.40 -2.71
N GLN A 67 5.94 -3.22 -3.30
CA GLN A 67 4.93 -2.20 -3.15
C GLN A 67 4.10 -2.16 -4.42
N ALA A 68 2.78 -2.31 -4.28
CA ALA A 68 1.83 -2.30 -5.40
C ALA A 68 0.50 -1.66 -4.98
N GLU A 69 -0.46 -1.58 -5.89
CA GLU A 69 -1.81 -1.07 -5.63
C GLU A 69 -2.47 -1.80 -4.45
N GLU A 70 -3.16 -1.07 -3.58
CA GLU A 70 -3.84 -1.64 -2.41
C GLU A 70 -5.00 -2.59 -2.78
N GLY A 71 -5.40 -3.43 -1.82
CA GLY A 71 -6.56 -4.32 -1.98
C GLY A 71 -6.31 -5.62 -2.74
N LEU A 72 -5.06 -5.92 -3.10
CA LEU A 72 -4.70 -7.22 -3.68
C LEU A 72 -4.73 -8.32 -2.61
N LEU A 73 -5.30 -9.47 -2.99
CA LEU A 73 -5.48 -10.62 -2.11
C LEU A 73 -4.25 -11.55 -2.17
N PRO A 74 -3.99 -12.33 -1.11
CA PRO A 74 -2.98 -13.36 -1.18
C PRO A 74 -3.23 -14.38 -2.30
N GLY A 75 -2.15 -14.86 -2.93
CA GLY A 75 -2.18 -15.70 -4.13
C GLY A 75 -2.37 -14.93 -5.44
N TYR A 76 -2.63 -13.62 -5.38
CA TYR A 76 -2.63 -12.77 -6.57
C TYR A 76 -1.21 -12.56 -7.10
N VAL A 77 -1.03 -12.58 -8.42
CA VAL A 77 0.25 -12.30 -9.07
C VAL A 77 0.28 -10.85 -9.53
N ILE A 78 1.15 -10.06 -8.93
CA ILE A 78 1.38 -8.66 -9.31
C ILE A 78 2.34 -8.65 -10.49
N PRO A 79 1.97 -8.12 -11.66
CA PRO A 79 2.91 -7.97 -12.78
C PRO A 79 4.12 -7.13 -12.38
N SER A 80 5.31 -7.50 -12.83
CA SER A 80 6.55 -6.83 -12.39
C SER A 80 6.62 -5.35 -12.78
N GLN A 81 5.93 -4.96 -13.86
CA GLN A 81 5.77 -3.57 -14.29
C GLN A 81 4.90 -2.72 -13.35
N ASP A 82 4.03 -3.35 -12.56
CA ASP A 82 3.08 -2.70 -11.63
C ASP A 82 3.55 -2.78 -10.16
N ALA A 83 4.71 -3.40 -9.94
CA ALA A 83 5.29 -3.64 -8.62
C ALA A 83 6.63 -2.92 -8.47
N THR A 84 6.84 -2.28 -7.31
CA THR A 84 8.17 -1.79 -6.92
C THR A 84 8.78 -2.76 -5.93
N ILE A 85 9.92 -3.36 -6.26
CA ILE A 85 10.64 -4.22 -5.32
C ILE A 85 11.18 -3.35 -4.18
N VAL A 86 10.79 -3.66 -2.94
CA VAL A 86 11.20 -2.91 -1.75
C VAL A 86 12.36 -3.60 -1.05
N THR A 87 12.34 -4.93 -0.97
CA THR A 87 13.39 -5.69 -0.28
C THR A 87 13.76 -6.94 -1.06
N ILE A 88 15.05 -7.09 -1.30
CA ILE A 88 15.69 -8.28 -1.87
C ILE A 88 16.65 -8.83 -0.82
N TYR A 89 16.63 -10.14 -0.59
CA TYR A 89 17.67 -10.79 0.20
C TYR A 89 18.64 -11.49 -0.75
N GLN A 90 19.92 -11.09 -0.67
CA GLN A 90 21.06 -11.67 -1.38
C GLN A 90 21.96 -12.41 -0.40
#